data_AF-A0A358FYP3-F1
#
_entry.id   AF-A0A358FYP3-F1
#
_cell.length_a   1.000
_cell.length_b   1.000
_cell.length_c   1.000
_cell.angle_alpha   90.00
_cell.angle_beta   90.00
_cell.angle_gamma   90.00
#
_symmetry.space_group_name_H-M   'P 1'
#
loop_
_entity.id
_entity.type
_entity.pdbx_description
1 polymer ?
#
loop_
_entity_poly.entity_id
_entity_poly.type
_entity_poly.pdbx_seq_one_letter_code
_entity_poly.pdbx_strand_id
1 'polypeptide(L)'
;MAQNRARELELGEGELVIARKELNSLHDALYVLACAFDDTLRDLDDTPDDPQELRRMLNWLLDSARPLRDYEMSASDVSAE
;
A
#
# COMPACT_ATOMS: atom_id res chain seq x y z
N MET A 1 8.72 7.89 -39.88
CA MET A 1 9.33 6.83 -39.05
C MET A 1 9.90 7.35 -37.72
N ALA A 2 10.57 8.52 -37.66
CA ALA A 2 11.09 9.07 -36.40
C ALA A 2 10.00 9.52 -35.40
N GLN A 3 8.88 10.09 -35.88
CA GLN A 3 7.77 10.55 -35.01
C GLN A 3 7.04 9.40 -34.30
N ASN A 4 6.88 8.24 -34.94
CA ASN A 4 6.24 7.08 -34.29
C ASN A 4 7.09 6.56 -33.13
N ARG A 5 8.41 6.52 -33.31
CA ARG A 5 9.35 6.03 -32.29
C ARG A 5 9.50 6.99 -31.10
N ALA A 6 9.42 8.30 -31.35
CA ALA A 6 9.37 9.30 -30.28
C ALA A 6 8.08 9.17 -29.43
N ARG A 7 6.95 8.95 -30.08
CA ARG A 7 5.65 8.78 -29.40
C ARG A 7 5.57 7.48 -28.59
N GLU A 8 6.17 6.40 -29.09
CA GLU A 8 6.29 5.13 -28.36
C GLU A 8 7.19 5.26 -27.11
N LEU A 9 8.28 6.03 -27.20
CA LEU A 9 9.14 6.31 -26.04
C LEU A 9 8.43 7.18 -24.99
N GLU A 10 7.68 8.20 -25.40
CA GLU A 10 6.87 9.02 -24.48
C GLU A 10 5.78 8.21 -23.78
N LEU A 11 5.13 7.28 -24.50
CA LEU A 11 4.15 6.36 -23.91
C LEU A 11 4.83 5.41 -22.90
N GLY A 12 5.98 4.84 -23.24
CA GLY A 12 6.75 3.99 -22.34
C GLY A 12 7.30 4.71 -21.10
N GLU A 13 7.72 5.97 -21.24
CA GLU A 13 8.11 6.81 -20.10
C GLU A 13 6.90 7.15 -19.20
N GLY A 14 5.74 7.45 -19.80
CA GLY A 14 4.50 7.68 -19.07
C GLY A 14 4.05 6.47 -18.26
N GLU A 15 4.07 5.28 -18.84
CA GLU A 15 3.73 4.01 -18.17
C GLU A 15 4.71 3.70 -17.02
N LEU A 16 6.02 3.89 -17.22
CA LEU A 16 7.04 3.74 -16.18
C LEU A 16 6.84 4.70 -15.00
N VAL A 17 6.41 5.94 -15.26
CA VAL A 17 6.10 6.93 -14.21
C VAL A 17 4.89 6.49 -13.39
N ILE A 18 3.86 5.96 -14.04
CA ILE A 18 2.64 5.45 -13.37
C ILE A 18 3.00 4.24 -12.50
N ALA A 19 3.68 3.24 -13.06
CA ALA A 19 4.09 2.03 -12.32
C ALA A 19 4.98 2.37 -11.11
N ARG A 20 5.91 3.31 -11.25
CA ARG A 20 6.74 3.78 -10.13
C ARG A 20 5.91 4.49 -9.05
N LYS A 21 4.91 5.27 -9.44
CA LYS A 21 4.03 5.96 -8.49
C LYS A 21 3.18 4.97 -7.71
N GLU A 22 2.66 3.94 -8.38
CA GLU A 22 1.92 2.84 -7.75
C GLU A 22 2.81 2.07 -6.78
N LEU A 23 4.04 1.72 -7.20
CA LEU A 23 5.01 1.06 -6.33
C LEU A 23 5.37 1.90 -5.10
N ASN A 24 5.56 3.22 -5.26
CA ASN A 24 5.81 4.12 -4.14
C ASN A 24 4.60 4.17 -3.18
N SER A 25 3.38 4.22 -3.73
CA SER A 25 2.16 4.25 -2.91
C SER A 25 1.98 2.95 -2.13
N LEU A 26 2.30 1.81 -2.74
CA LEU A 26 2.33 0.51 -2.08
C LEU A 26 3.39 0.48 -0.96
N HIS A 27 4.59 0.99 -1.24
CA HIS A 27 5.66 1.06 -0.25
C HIS A 27 5.27 1.92 0.96
N ASP A 28 4.65 3.07 0.75
CA ASP A 28 4.17 3.94 1.82
C ASP A 28 3.09 3.25 2.67
N ALA A 29 2.16 2.53 2.03
CA ALA A 29 1.14 1.75 2.73
C ALA A 29 1.75 0.60 3.57
N LEU A 30 2.74 -0.12 3.02
CA LEU A 30 3.47 -1.17 3.74
C LEU A 30 4.26 -0.60 4.92
N TYR A 31 4.87 0.57 4.74
CA TYR A 31 5.59 1.25 5.81
C TYR A 31 4.66 1.61 6.99
N VAL A 32 3.50 2.20 6.72
CA VAL A 32 2.52 2.53 7.77
C VAL A 32 2.04 1.28 8.49
N LEU A 33 1.76 0.19 7.76
CA LEU A 33 1.37 -1.07 8.39
C LEU A 33 2.48 -1.63 9.29
N ALA A 34 3.74 -1.58 8.86
CA ALA A 34 4.87 -2.04 9.68
C ALA A 34 4.97 -1.25 11.00
N CYS A 35 4.83 0.07 10.95
CA CYS A 35 4.77 0.89 12.16
C CYS A 35 3.60 0.52 13.06
N ALA A 36 2.40 0.33 12.48
CA ALA A 36 1.22 -0.07 13.23
C ALA A 36 1.39 -1.41 13.94
N PHE A 37 2.08 -2.34 13.29
CA PHE A 37 2.42 -3.64 13.85
C PHE A 37 3.41 -3.53 15.01
N ASP A 38 4.53 -2.83 14.82
CA ASP A 38 5.57 -2.69 15.84
C ASP A 38 5.07 -2.00 17.11
N ASP A 39 4.25 -0.97 16.95
CA ASP A 39 3.67 -0.25 18.07
C ASP A 39 2.55 -1.06 18.74
N THR A 40 1.76 -1.84 17.99
CA THR A 40 0.78 -2.76 18.59
C THR A 40 1.48 -3.85 19.41
N LEU A 41 2.60 -4.40 18.93
CA LEU A 41 3.40 -5.35 19.71
C LEU A 41 3.88 -4.74 21.02
N ARG A 42 4.42 -3.51 20.96
CA ARG A 42 4.89 -2.79 22.16
C ARG A 42 3.76 -2.53 23.14
N ASP A 43 2.64 -1.98 22.66
CA ASP A 43 1.51 -1.63 23.51
C ASP A 43 0.91 -2.91 24.14
N LEU A 44 0.91 -4.04 23.41
CA LEU A 44 0.39 -5.32 23.91
C LEU A 44 1.25 -5.88 25.04
N ASP A 45 2.58 -5.73 24.96
CA ASP A 45 3.50 -6.11 26.03
C ASP A 45 3.32 -5.22 27.28
N ASP A 46 3.01 -3.93 27.09
CA ASP A 46 2.83 -2.98 28.19
C ASP A 46 1.47 -3.13 28.89
N THR A 47 0.39 -3.38 28.14
CA THR A 47 -0.99 -3.44 28.68
C THR A 47 -1.81 -4.59 28.09
N PRO A 48 -1.49 -5.86 28.41
CA PRO A 48 -2.09 -7.02 27.76
C PRO A 48 -3.58 -7.26 28.11
N ASP A 49 -4.04 -6.76 29.26
CA ASP A 49 -5.35 -7.13 29.84
C ASP A 49 -6.40 -6.00 29.82
N ASP A 50 -6.15 -4.86 29.15
CA ASP A 50 -7.15 -3.79 29.02
C ASP A 50 -7.98 -3.95 27.72
N PRO A 51 -9.29 -4.28 27.81
CA PRO A 51 -10.13 -4.49 26.64
C PRO A 51 -10.34 -3.23 25.78
N GLN A 52 -10.29 -2.03 26.36
CA GLN A 52 -10.40 -0.78 25.60
C GLN A 52 -9.16 -0.58 24.75
N GLU A 53 -8.00 -0.88 25.34
CA GLU A 53 -6.70 -0.71 24.72
C GLU A 53 -6.47 -1.75 23.62
N LEU A 54 -6.83 -3.01 23.86
CA LEU A 54 -6.85 -4.06 22.82
C LEU A 54 -7.73 -3.67 21.62
N ARG A 55 -8.88 -3.05 21.86
CA ARG A 55 -9.74 -2.57 20.77
C ARG A 55 -9.13 -1.37 20.04
N ARG A 56 -8.43 -0.48 20.74
CA ARG A 56 -7.70 0.65 20.14
C ARG A 56 -6.61 0.14 19.19
N MET A 57 -5.77 -0.78 19.66
CA MET A 57 -4.72 -1.42 18.86
C MET A 57 -5.29 -2.10 17.62
N LEU A 58 -6.34 -2.93 17.80
CA LEU A 58 -6.95 -3.66 16.69
C LEU A 58 -7.53 -2.73 15.64
N ASN A 59 -8.23 -1.67 16.05
CA ASN A 59 -8.77 -0.68 15.11
C ASN A 59 -7.64 -0.01 14.32
N TRP A 60 -6.55 0.34 14.99
CA TRP A 60 -5.42 0.96 14.31
C TRP A 60 -4.73 0.04 13.31
N LEU A 61 -4.53 -1.24 13.66
CA LEU A 61 -4.03 -2.25 12.72
C LEU A 61 -4.95 -2.40 11.50
N LEU A 62 -6.27 -2.50 11.72
CA LEU A 62 -7.25 -2.66 10.64
C LEU A 62 -7.27 -1.44 9.72
N ASP A 63 -7.18 -0.23 10.26
CA ASP A 63 -7.15 0.99 9.46
C ASP A 63 -5.83 1.14 8.69
N SER A 64 -4.71 0.74 9.27
CA SER A 64 -3.40 0.75 8.60
C SER A 64 -3.29 -0.32 7.50
N ALA A 65 -3.96 -1.45 7.67
CA ALA A 65 -4.04 -2.51 6.66
C ALA A 65 -5.05 -2.23 5.53
N ARG A 66 -5.97 -1.28 5.75
CA ARG A 66 -7.06 -0.97 4.81
C ARG A 66 -6.58 -0.62 3.40
N PRO A 67 -5.56 0.25 3.20
CA PRO A 67 -5.07 0.58 1.87
C PRO A 67 -4.55 -0.64 1.11
N LEU A 68 -3.93 -1.60 1.80
CA LEU A 68 -3.37 -2.82 1.20
C LEU A 68 -4.45 -3.82 0.83
N ARG A 69 -5.48 -3.99 1.68
CA ARG A 69 -6.66 -4.81 1.36
C ARG A 69 -7.35 -4.29 0.09
N ASP A 70 -7.45 -2.97 -0.03
CA ASP A 70 -8.14 -2.33 -1.14
C ASP A 70 -7.27 -2.31 -2.42
N TYR A 71 -5.93 -2.48 -2.29
CA TYR A 71 -4.96 -2.47 -3.40
C TYR A 71 -5.11 -3.67 -4.36
N GLU A 72 -5.51 -4.85 -3.88
CA GLU A 72 -5.68 -6.04 -4.73
C GLU A 72 -6.95 -6.01 -5.61
N MET A 73 -7.99 -5.28 -5.20
CA MET A 73 -9.21 -5.16 -6.02
C MET A 73 -9.00 -4.32 -7.28
N SER A 74 -7.94 -3.51 -7.34
CA SER A 74 -7.57 -2.69 -8.50
C SER A 74 -6.56 -3.34 -9.45
N ALA A 75 -5.83 -4.38 -9.02
CA ALA A 75 -4.78 -5.01 -9.83
C ALA A 75 -5.28 -6.05 -10.84
N SER A 76 -6.54 -6.47 -10.73
CA SER A 76 -7.13 -7.55 -11.55
C SER A 76 -7.54 -7.11 -12.97
N ASP A 77 -7.54 -5.82 -13.28
CA ASP A 77 -7.99 -5.30 -14.60
C ASP A 77 -6.89 -5.31 -15.68
N VAL A 78 -5.67 -5.76 -15.39
CA VAL A 78 -4.53 -5.70 -16.35
C VAL A 78 -4.27 -7.04 -17.05
N SER A 79 -4.95 -8.13 -16.68
CA SER A 79 -4.71 -9.47 -17.26
C SER A 79 -5.79 -9.97 -18.22
N ALA A 80 -6.67 -9.08 -18.69
CA ALA A 80 -7.72 -9.43 -19.66
C ALA A 80 -7.68 -8.53 -20.91
N GLU A 81 -6.57 -8.54 -21.67
CA GLU A 81 -6.57 -8.19 -23.09
C GLU A 81 -5.44 -8.87 -23.88
#